data_AF-A0A8J1XVQ0-F1
#
_entry.id   AF-A0A8J1XVQ0-F1
#
_cell.length_a   1.000
_cell.length_b   1.000
_cell.length_c   1.000
_cell.angle_alpha   90.00
_cell.angle_beta   90.00
_cell.angle_gamma   90.00
#
_symmetry.space_group_name_H-M   'P 1'
#
loop_
_entity.id
_entity.type
_entity.pdbx_description
1 polymer ?
#
loop_
_entity_poly.entity_id
_entity_poly.type
_entity_poly.pdbx_seq_one_letter_code
_entity_poly.pdbx_strand_id
1 'polypeptide(L)'
;PNLVALLSGKFPADLPWNSSTDEDKPFDEYKFIWKKAAKKGCRTLFAEDAPKLALFNYLKGGFHKQPTDYYPRPFHIALDQEESVRQKFYCVGDRHESEITLSYLFDYMDAFKDRPHFAFTFNTRLTHDDINLAGVADNIYLKFLKRIKHSGNLNNSLVLFFSDHGIRYGDIRQANIGKLEERLPFIYWIFPKWFLKKHPEIVHNLKINKHRLSTPFDVHETLQNILTDGPLESYTSDPNKKGMSLFKVIPETRTCEDVGILPHWCTCQNTKSVSITDTTVKQVANFTISTINKDLSHLRNSNLCAILSLDKITKAEMFVSTKDILKYD
;
A
#
# COMPACT_ATOMS: atom_id res chain seq x y z
N PRO A 1 10.12 -0.67 4.44
CA PRO A 1 10.43 0.77 4.65
C PRO A 1 9.19 1.67 4.71
N ASN A 2 8.28 1.53 3.74
CA ASN A 2 7.07 2.35 3.64
C ASN A 2 6.15 2.27 4.87
N LEU A 3 6.07 1.11 5.52
CA LEU A 3 5.25 0.92 6.72
C LEU A 3 5.85 1.57 7.96
N VAL A 4 7.16 1.67 8.05
CA VAL A 4 7.82 2.46 9.09
C VAL A 4 7.47 3.94 8.92
N ALA A 5 7.54 4.46 7.69
CA ALA A 5 7.15 5.84 7.39
C ALA A 5 5.67 6.10 7.70
N LEU A 6 4.76 5.21 7.27
CA LEU A 6 3.32 5.32 7.55
C LEU A 6 3.02 5.31 9.06
N LEU A 7 3.66 4.41 9.80
CA LEU A 7 3.33 4.18 11.20
C LEU A 7 4.06 5.12 12.16
N SER A 8 5.21 5.67 11.79
CA SER A 8 6.03 6.51 12.67
C SER A 8 6.28 7.94 12.17
N GLY A 9 6.02 8.23 10.90
CA GLY A 9 6.34 9.50 10.27
C GLY A 9 7.83 9.72 10.04
N LYS A 10 8.65 8.66 10.15
CA LYS A 10 10.12 8.70 10.09
C LYS A 10 10.68 7.74 9.05
N PHE A 11 11.84 8.06 8.49
CA PHE A 11 12.60 7.06 7.73
C PHE A 11 13.13 5.98 8.69
N PRO A 12 13.35 4.75 8.20
CA PRO A 12 14.04 3.72 8.98
C PRO A 12 15.40 4.20 9.52
N ALA A 13 16.13 5.02 8.76
CA ALA A 13 17.43 5.57 9.19
C ALA A 13 17.33 6.62 10.31
N ASP A 14 16.17 7.27 10.48
CA ASP A 14 15.94 8.25 11.56
C ASP A 14 15.47 7.57 12.87
N LEU A 15 15.29 6.25 12.81
CA LEU A 15 14.99 5.43 13.96
C LEU A 15 16.30 4.88 14.53
N PRO A 16 16.41 4.70 15.86
CA PRO A 16 17.55 4.03 16.49
C PRO A 16 17.54 2.51 16.20
N TRP A 17 17.39 2.14 14.94
CA TRP A 17 17.38 0.79 14.39
C TRP A 17 18.27 0.73 13.16
N ASN A 18 19.35 -0.04 13.24
CA ASN A 18 20.19 -0.35 12.10
C ASN A 18 19.90 -1.76 11.62
N SER A 19 19.38 -1.91 10.40
CA SER A 19 19.05 -3.21 9.81
C SER A 19 20.22 -4.19 9.74
N SER A 20 21.46 -3.70 9.77
CA SER A 20 22.66 -4.53 9.65
C SER A 20 23.26 -4.97 10.99
N THR A 21 22.84 -4.35 12.11
CA THR A 21 23.40 -4.64 13.45
C THR A 21 22.35 -4.92 14.52
N ASP A 22 21.10 -4.58 14.26
CA ASP A 22 20.02 -4.59 15.24
C ASP A 22 18.92 -5.60 14.85
N GLU A 23 19.28 -6.71 14.20
CA GLU A 23 18.32 -7.75 13.81
C GLU A 23 17.56 -8.29 15.03
N ASP A 24 18.23 -8.45 16.17
CA ASP A 24 17.61 -8.96 17.41
C ASP A 24 16.93 -7.89 18.27
N LYS A 25 17.03 -6.60 17.89
CA LYS A 25 16.48 -5.51 18.70
C LYS A 25 14.97 -5.39 18.50
N PRO A 26 14.15 -5.43 19.58
CA PRO A 26 12.71 -5.36 19.44
C PRO A 26 12.22 -3.93 19.12
N PHE A 27 11.04 -3.86 18.51
CA PHE A 27 10.34 -2.63 18.17
C PHE A 27 9.50 -2.05 19.33
N ASP A 28 9.68 -2.53 20.55
CA ASP A 28 8.86 -2.15 21.71
C ASP A 28 8.93 -0.65 22.05
N GLU A 29 10.09 -0.01 21.88
CA GLU A 29 10.32 1.39 22.26
C GLU A 29 9.85 2.40 21.19
N TYR A 30 9.50 1.93 19.99
CA TYR A 30 9.10 2.81 18.89
C TYR A 30 7.71 3.38 19.12
N LYS A 31 7.54 4.66 18.79
CA LYS A 31 6.29 5.41 18.98
C LYS A 31 5.42 5.36 17.72
N PHE A 32 4.98 4.16 17.35
CA PHE A 32 4.04 3.99 16.25
C PHE A 32 2.68 4.61 16.56
N ILE A 33 1.94 4.96 15.49
CA ILE A 33 0.70 5.75 15.52
C ILE A 33 -0.38 5.14 16.42
N TRP A 34 -0.43 3.82 16.55
CA TRP A 34 -1.38 3.15 17.45
C TRP A 34 -1.16 3.50 18.93
N LYS A 35 0.07 3.78 19.37
CA LYS A 35 0.32 4.27 20.74
C LYS A 35 -0.32 5.63 20.98
N LYS A 36 -0.42 6.47 19.94
CA LYS A 36 -1.14 7.75 20.01
C LYS A 36 -2.65 7.55 20.03
N ALA A 37 -3.16 6.63 19.20
CA ALA A 37 -4.57 6.25 19.23
C ALA A 37 -4.99 5.73 20.62
N ALA A 38 -4.18 4.87 21.24
CA ALA A 38 -4.40 4.38 22.60
C ALA A 38 -4.48 5.52 23.62
N LYS A 39 -3.55 6.49 23.56
CA LYS A 39 -3.58 7.69 24.44
C LYS A 39 -4.82 8.57 24.24
N LYS A 40 -5.46 8.51 23.08
CA LYS A 40 -6.72 9.19 22.76
C LYS A 40 -7.95 8.35 23.14
N GLY A 41 -7.76 7.24 23.84
CA GLY A 41 -8.82 6.37 24.33
C GLY A 41 -9.32 5.34 23.32
N CYS A 42 -8.64 5.17 22.18
CA CYS A 42 -8.99 4.11 21.24
C CYS A 42 -8.59 2.75 21.82
N ARG A 43 -9.46 1.74 21.67
CA ARG A 43 -8.97 0.36 21.65
C ARG A 43 -8.09 0.17 20.43
N THR A 44 -7.05 -0.66 20.54
CA THR A 44 -6.05 -0.83 19.49
C THR A 44 -5.91 -2.29 19.07
N LEU A 45 -5.86 -2.53 17.77
CA LEU A 45 -5.60 -3.83 17.17
C LEU A 45 -4.39 -3.74 16.25
N PHE A 46 -3.45 -4.66 16.41
CA PHE A 46 -2.44 -4.98 15.41
C PHE A 46 -2.55 -6.45 15.03
N ALA A 47 -2.92 -6.77 13.79
CA ALA A 47 -3.06 -8.15 13.33
C ALA A 47 -2.34 -8.40 12.01
N GLU A 48 -1.66 -9.53 11.90
CA GLU A 48 -0.93 -9.94 10.69
C GLU A 48 -1.12 -11.44 10.47
N ASP A 49 -1.25 -11.85 9.21
CA ASP A 49 -1.01 -13.24 8.83
C ASP A 49 0.50 -13.51 8.69
N ALA A 50 0.88 -14.76 8.41
CA ALA A 50 2.27 -15.11 8.07
C ALA A 50 3.31 -14.66 9.12
N PRO A 51 3.27 -15.19 10.35
CA PRO A 51 4.05 -14.67 11.48
C PRO A 51 5.58 -14.65 11.28
N LYS A 52 6.12 -15.45 10.35
CA LYS A 52 7.55 -15.42 9.97
C LYS A 52 7.87 -14.35 8.92
N LEU A 53 6.92 -13.99 8.07
CA LEU A 53 7.05 -12.98 7.00
C LEU A 53 6.47 -11.61 7.40
N ALA A 54 5.89 -11.50 8.59
CA ALA A 54 5.23 -10.31 9.11
C ALA A 54 6.16 -9.08 9.16
N LEU A 55 5.56 -7.87 9.08
CA LEU A 55 6.25 -6.61 8.79
C LEU A 55 7.42 -6.30 9.72
N PHE A 56 7.27 -6.64 11.00
CA PHE A 56 8.27 -6.37 12.04
C PHE A 56 9.05 -7.60 12.46
N ASN A 57 8.77 -8.77 11.88
CA ASN A 57 9.37 -10.06 12.25
C ASN A 57 10.24 -10.67 11.16
N TYR A 58 10.02 -10.36 9.88
CA TYR A 58 10.86 -10.86 8.80
C TYR A 58 12.29 -10.32 8.93
N LEU A 59 13.22 -11.21 9.30
CA LEU A 59 14.64 -10.92 9.58
C LEU A 59 14.84 -9.87 10.70
N LYS A 60 13.94 -9.85 11.68
CA LYS A 60 13.88 -8.82 12.73
C LYS A 60 13.32 -9.36 14.04
N GLY A 61 13.67 -8.73 15.16
CA GLY A 61 13.29 -9.12 16.52
C GLY A 61 11.80 -8.95 16.84
N GLY A 62 11.02 -8.26 16.01
CA GLY A 62 9.59 -8.09 16.26
C GLY A 62 9.30 -7.28 17.51
N PHE A 63 8.26 -7.69 18.25
CA PHE A 63 7.87 -7.09 19.51
C PHE A 63 8.00 -8.13 20.62
N HIS A 64 8.68 -7.78 21.71
CA HIS A 64 8.75 -8.63 22.91
C HIS A 64 7.62 -8.28 23.89
N LYS A 65 7.09 -7.06 23.81
CA LYS A 65 5.90 -6.62 24.54
C LYS A 65 4.73 -6.46 23.58
N GLN A 66 3.55 -6.85 24.02
CA GLN A 66 2.34 -6.70 23.21
C GLN A 66 2.14 -5.22 22.80
N PRO A 67 2.14 -4.88 21.50
CA PRO A 67 2.21 -3.48 21.04
C PRO A 67 0.87 -2.73 21.04
N THR A 68 -0.25 -3.46 21.14
CA THR A 68 -1.64 -2.95 21.10
C THR A 68 -2.54 -3.76 22.04
N ASP A 69 -3.76 -3.32 22.33
CA ASP A 69 -4.70 -4.04 23.22
C ASP A 69 -5.02 -5.46 22.70
N TYR A 70 -5.10 -5.61 21.37
CA TYR A 70 -5.37 -6.88 20.69
C TYR A 70 -4.25 -7.20 19.71
N TYR A 71 -3.55 -8.31 19.94
CA TYR A 71 -2.43 -8.76 19.13
C TYR A 71 -2.52 -10.28 18.90
N PRO A 72 -3.27 -10.77 17.89
CA PRO A 72 -3.52 -12.20 17.69
C PRO A 72 -2.29 -12.97 17.18
N ARG A 73 -1.08 -12.39 17.22
CA ARG A 73 0.14 -13.05 16.75
C ARG A 73 0.41 -14.41 17.40
N PRO A 74 0.22 -14.64 18.72
CA PRO A 74 0.38 -15.98 19.30
C PRO A 74 -0.52 -17.03 18.64
N PHE A 75 -1.75 -16.66 18.29
CA PHE A 75 -2.66 -17.52 17.54
C PHE A 75 -2.11 -17.84 16.14
N HIS A 76 -1.65 -16.82 15.40
CA HIS A 76 -1.04 -17.06 14.08
C HIS A 76 0.26 -17.90 14.15
N ILE A 77 1.07 -17.76 15.21
CA ILE A 77 2.23 -18.66 15.44
C ILE A 77 1.78 -20.10 15.60
N ALA A 78 0.78 -20.35 16.46
CA ALA A 78 0.29 -21.70 16.69
C ALA A 78 -0.26 -22.32 15.39
N LEU A 79 -0.98 -21.55 14.58
CA LEU A 79 -1.45 -21.98 13.25
C LEU A 79 -0.30 -22.30 12.27
N ASP A 80 0.84 -21.61 12.37
CA ASP A 80 2.02 -21.86 11.55
C ASP A 80 2.81 -23.09 11.98
N GLN A 81 2.70 -23.47 13.26
CA GLN A 81 3.39 -24.63 13.84
C GLN A 81 2.56 -25.91 13.74
N GLU A 82 1.24 -25.79 13.61
CA GLU A 82 0.33 -26.93 13.53
C GLU A 82 0.16 -27.41 12.08
N GLU A 83 0.99 -28.37 11.66
CA GLU A 83 0.93 -28.93 10.31
C GLU A 83 -0.41 -29.62 10.01
N SER A 84 -1.09 -30.18 11.02
CA SER A 84 -2.33 -30.93 10.82
C SER A 84 -3.50 -30.06 10.34
N VAL A 85 -3.47 -28.75 10.64
CA VAL A 85 -4.49 -27.80 10.18
C VAL A 85 -4.07 -27.05 8.91
N ARG A 86 -2.80 -27.13 8.50
CA ARG A 86 -2.30 -26.42 7.32
C ARG A 86 -2.64 -27.19 6.05
N GLN A 87 -3.47 -26.60 5.19
CA GLN A 87 -3.73 -27.12 3.85
C GLN A 87 -2.96 -26.30 2.82
N LYS A 88 -1.91 -26.90 2.26
CA LYS A 88 -0.94 -26.19 1.41
C LYS A 88 -0.35 -24.98 2.16
N PHE A 89 0.21 -24.02 1.43
CA PHE A 89 0.81 -22.84 2.02
C PHE A 89 -0.21 -21.79 2.51
N TYR A 90 -1.41 -21.73 1.92
CA TYR A 90 -2.34 -20.59 2.04
C TYR A 90 -3.59 -20.83 2.92
N CYS A 91 -3.95 -22.09 3.21
CA CYS A 91 -5.19 -22.41 3.91
C CYS A 91 -4.93 -23.01 5.30
N VAL A 92 -5.87 -22.77 6.21
CA VAL A 92 -5.93 -23.34 7.56
C VAL A 92 -7.32 -23.97 7.69
N GLY A 93 -7.36 -25.31 7.74
CA GLY A 93 -8.59 -26.08 7.57
C GLY A 93 -9.22 -25.80 6.20
N ASP A 94 -10.49 -25.44 6.21
CA ASP A 94 -11.30 -25.09 5.03
C ASP A 94 -11.27 -23.59 4.70
N ARG A 95 -10.50 -22.78 5.44
CA ARG A 95 -10.46 -21.32 5.31
C ARG A 95 -9.13 -20.82 4.79
N HIS A 96 -9.17 -19.76 4.00
CA HIS A 96 -7.95 -19.06 3.59
C HIS A 96 -7.35 -18.28 4.78
N GLU A 97 -6.03 -18.28 4.97
CA GLU A 97 -5.38 -17.61 6.12
C GLU A 97 -5.72 -16.12 6.18
N SER A 98 -5.62 -15.40 5.06
CA SER A 98 -6.00 -13.99 4.97
C SER A 98 -7.49 -13.73 5.32
N GLU A 99 -8.39 -14.70 5.11
CA GLU A 99 -9.79 -14.60 5.52
C GLU A 99 -9.94 -14.70 7.04
N ILE A 100 -9.11 -15.49 7.71
CA ILE A 100 -9.09 -15.61 9.18
C ILE A 100 -8.71 -14.26 9.79
N THR A 101 -7.64 -13.63 9.30
CA THR A 101 -7.20 -12.31 9.75
C THR A 101 -8.26 -11.23 9.51
N LEU A 102 -8.90 -11.22 8.33
CA LEU A 102 -9.98 -10.27 8.02
C LEU A 102 -11.25 -10.52 8.84
N SER A 103 -11.53 -11.77 9.20
CA SER A 103 -12.66 -12.08 10.09
C SER A 103 -12.41 -11.56 11.50
N TYR A 104 -11.19 -11.72 12.02
CA TYR A 104 -10.81 -11.13 13.30
C TYR A 104 -10.94 -9.60 13.28
N LEU A 105 -10.50 -8.95 12.18
CA LEU A 105 -10.69 -7.52 11.98
C LEU A 105 -12.17 -7.13 11.99
N PHE A 106 -13.03 -7.88 11.29
CA PHE A 106 -14.47 -7.61 11.32
C PHE A 106 -15.03 -7.73 12.75
N ASP A 107 -14.73 -8.82 13.46
CA ASP A 107 -15.27 -9.07 14.80
C ASP A 107 -14.79 -7.97 15.77
N TYR A 108 -13.55 -7.51 15.62
CA TYR A 108 -13.02 -6.36 16.35
C TYR A 108 -13.78 -5.06 16.03
N MET A 109 -14.00 -4.75 14.75
CA MET A 109 -14.76 -3.55 14.35
C MET A 109 -16.17 -3.58 14.93
N ASP A 110 -16.85 -4.73 14.86
CA ASP A 110 -18.22 -4.89 15.34
C ASP A 110 -18.31 -4.79 16.87
N ALA A 111 -17.37 -5.41 17.60
CA ALA A 111 -17.30 -5.35 19.06
C ALA A 111 -17.07 -3.92 19.59
N PHE A 112 -16.38 -3.07 18.80
CA PHE A 112 -16.06 -1.69 19.16
C PHE A 112 -16.78 -0.65 18.29
N LYS A 113 -17.87 -1.01 17.60
CA LYS A 113 -18.57 -0.10 16.68
C LYS A 113 -19.05 1.21 17.33
N ASP A 114 -19.37 1.15 18.63
CA ASP A 114 -19.88 2.28 19.42
C ASP A 114 -18.80 2.91 20.32
N ARG A 115 -17.53 2.56 20.13
CA ARG A 115 -16.39 3.09 20.90
C ARG A 115 -15.23 3.46 19.96
N PRO A 116 -14.42 4.48 20.31
CA PRO A 116 -13.22 4.78 19.54
C PRO A 116 -12.30 3.55 19.44
N HIS A 117 -11.87 3.23 18.22
CA HIS A 117 -10.99 2.11 17.94
C HIS A 117 -10.01 2.43 16.81
N PHE A 118 -8.85 1.78 16.82
CA PHE A 118 -7.82 1.87 15.79
C PHE A 118 -7.33 0.46 15.48
N ALA A 119 -7.54 0.01 14.25
CA ALA A 119 -7.04 -1.27 13.78
C ALA A 119 -6.00 -1.07 12.68
N PHE A 120 -4.88 -1.77 12.82
CA PHE A 120 -3.90 -1.97 11.76
C PHE A 120 -3.84 -3.47 11.47
N THR A 121 -4.18 -3.85 10.24
CA THR A 121 -4.19 -5.25 9.81
C THR A 121 -3.47 -5.40 8.48
N PHE A 122 -2.57 -6.38 8.38
CA PHE A 122 -1.75 -6.58 7.19
C PHE A 122 -1.67 -8.07 6.81
N ASN A 123 -2.16 -8.40 5.61
CA ASN A 123 -2.03 -9.74 5.05
C ASN A 123 -0.84 -9.76 4.10
N THR A 124 0.11 -10.63 4.38
CA THR A 124 1.38 -10.78 3.68
C THR A 124 1.36 -12.00 2.77
N ARG A 125 1.00 -13.19 3.29
CA ARG A 125 1.32 -14.48 2.62
C ARG A 125 0.81 -14.58 1.19
N LEU A 126 -0.42 -14.14 0.95
CA LEU A 126 -1.15 -14.42 -0.29
C LEU A 126 -0.45 -13.85 -1.53
N THR A 127 0.05 -12.61 -1.44
CA THR A 127 0.57 -11.88 -2.61
C THR A 127 2.06 -11.59 -2.50
N HIS A 128 2.75 -12.15 -1.49
CA HIS A 128 4.15 -11.81 -1.23
C HIS A 128 5.06 -12.19 -2.39
N ASP A 129 4.98 -13.43 -2.88
CA ASP A 129 5.95 -14.00 -3.83
C ASP A 129 5.42 -14.17 -5.27
N ASP A 130 4.10 -14.21 -5.46
CA ASP A 130 3.47 -14.50 -6.76
C ASP A 130 2.34 -13.51 -7.07
N ILE A 131 2.54 -12.71 -8.12
CA ILE A 131 1.56 -11.74 -8.61
C ILE A 131 0.23 -12.41 -9.03
N ASN A 132 0.27 -13.66 -9.51
CA ASN A 132 -0.91 -14.35 -10.02
C ASN A 132 -1.91 -14.71 -8.91
N LEU A 133 -1.47 -14.70 -7.65
CA LEU A 133 -2.33 -14.97 -6.50
C LEU A 133 -3.16 -13.77 -6.06
N ALA A 134 -2.89 -12.57 -6.58
CA ALA A 134 -3.72 -11.39 -6.32
C ALA A 134 -5.20 -11.63 -6.70
N GLY A 135 -5.47 -12.41 -7.74
CA GLY A 135 -6.83 -12.78 -8.13
C GLY A 135 -7.58 -13.62 -7.09
N VAL A 136 -6.88 -14.40 -6.26
CA VAL A 136 -7.49 -15.17 -5.16
C VAL A 136 -8.01 -14.25 -4.07
N ALA A 137 -7.36 -13.10 -3.87
CA ALA A 137 -7.75 -12.12 -2.86
C ALA A 137 -9.11 -11.47 -3.17
N ASP A 138 -9.51 -11.39 -4.45
CA ASP A 138 -10.67 -10.61 -4.89
C ASP A 138 -11.96 -10.99 -4.14
N ASN A 139 -12.32 -12.27 -4.14
CA ASN A 139 -13.53 -12.73 -3.46
C ASN A 139 -13.44 -12.61 -1.93
N ILE A 140 -12.25 -12.82 -1.35
CA ILE A 140 -12.02 -12.71 0.10
C ILE A 140 -12.26 -11.27 0.55
N TYR A 141 -11.63 -10.30 -0.11
CA TYR A 141 -11.76 -8.88 0.21
C TYR A 141 -13.14 -8.35 -0.16
N LEU A 142 -13.75 -8.79 -1.27
CA LEU A 142 -15.12 -8.42 -1.64
C LEU A 142 -16.12 -8.81 -0.55
N LYS A 143 -16.02 -10.05 -0.03
CA LYS A 143 -16.86 -10.53 1.08
C LYS A 143 -16.66 -9.67 2.33
N PHE A 144 -15.41 -9.42 2.71
CA PHE A 144 -15.08 -8.57 3.86
C PHE A 144 -15.65 -7.14 3.72
N LEU A 145 -15.40 -6.48 2.59
CA LEU A 145 -15.88 -5.12 2.30
C LEU A 145 -17.41 -5.03 2.28
N LYS A 146 -18.09 -6.03 1.70
CA LYS A 146 -19.56 -6.14 1.78
C LYS A 146 -20.03 -6.31 3.23
N ARG A 147 -19.35 -7.15 4.02
CA ARG A 147 -19.71 -7.41 5.43
C ARG A 147 -19.60 -6.15 6.29
N ILE A 148 -18.46 -5.44 6.26
CA ILE A 148 -18.29 -4.19 7.03
C ILE A 148 -19.27 -3.09 6.59
N LYS A 149 -19.65 -3.07 5.31
CA LYS A 149 -20.66 -2.14 4.79
C LYS A 149 -22.07 -2.49 5.31
N HIS A 150 -22.50 -3.74 5.21
CA HIS A 150 -23.84 -4.17 5.62
C HIS A 150 -24.04 -4.10 7.13
N SER A 151 -23.02 -4.37 7.92
CA SER A 151 -23.06 -4.26 9.39
C SER A 151 -22.99 -2.81 9.90
N GLY A 152 -22.86 -1.82 9.01
CA GLY A 152 -22.80 -0.41 9.39
C GLY A 152 -21.46 0.06 9.96
N ASN A 153 -20.42 -0.79 9.95
CA ASN A 153 -19.08 -0.43 10.43
C ASN A 153 -18.49 0.76 9.64
N LEU A 154 -18.83 0.91 8.36
CA LEU A 154 -18.42 2.08 7.54
C LEU A 154 -19.15 3.39 7.89
N ASN A 155 -20.16 3.36 8.76
CA ASN A 155 -20.91 4.57 9.11
C ASN A 155 -20.11 5.50 10.02
N ASN A 156 -19.18 4.97 10.82
CA ASN A 156 -18.39 5.73 11.79
C ASN A 156 -16.88 5.48 11.68
N SER A 157 -16.45 4.57 10.81
CA SER A 157 -15.03 4.27 10.60
C SER A 157 -14.52 4.85 9.30
N LEU A 158 -13.35 5.49 9.36
CA LEU A 158 -12.48 5.70 8.21
C LEU A 158 -11.69 4.41 7.98
N VAL A 159 -11.66 3.92 6.74
CA VAL A 159 -10.90 2.72 6.37
C VAL A 159 -9.86 3.08 5.31
N LEU A 160 -8.62 2.66 5.57
CA LEU A 160 -7.53 2.71 4.61
C LEU A 160 -7.28 1.29 4.08
N PHE A 161 -7.45 1.09 2.79
CA PHE A 161 -7.08 -0.15 2.11
C PHE A 161 -5.86 0.11 1.23
N PHE A 162 -4.75 -0.57 1.49
CA PHE A 162 -3.45 -0.19 0.94
C PHE A 162 -2.49 -1.37 0.82
N SER A 163 -1.40 -1.18 0.06
CA SER A 163 -0.21 -2.03 0.09
C SER A 163 1.03 -1.22 0.52
N ASP A 164 2.11 -1.92 0.86
CA ASP A 164 3.40 -1.29 1.15
C ASP A 164 4.25 -1.09 -0.10
N HIS A 165 4.10 -1.93 -1.11
CA HIS A 165 4.72 -1.86 -2.43
C HIS A 165 3.91 -2.68 -3.45
N GLY A 166 4.28 -2.65 -4.73
CA GLY A 166 3.82 -3.62 -5.74
C GLY A 166 4.66 -4.90 -5.72
N ILE A 167 4.60 -5.74 -6.74
CA ILE A 167 5.34 -7.02 -6.71
C ILE A 167 6.86 -6.79 -6.73
N ARG A 168 7.57 -7.44 -5.81
CA ARG A 168 9.04 -7.38 -5.68
C ARG A 168 9.73 -8.74 -5.86
N TYR A 169 9.03 -9.68 -6.48
CA TYR A 169 9.52 -11.02 -6.79
C TYR A 169 9.18 -11.44 -8.23
N GLY A 170 9.91 -12.43 -8.74
CA GLY A 170 9.68 -13.03 -10.06
C GLY A 170 10.23 -12.22 -11.24
N ASP A 171 10.12 -12.83 -12.42
CA ASP A 171 10.69 -12.32 -13.67
C ASP A 171 10.09 -11.00 -14.14
N ILE A 172 8.90 -10.63 -13.66
CA ILE A 172 8.26 -9.35 -13.97
C ILE A 172 9.16 -8.16 -13.64
N ARG A 173 10.05 -8.27 -12.65
CA ARG A 173 11.02 -7.22 -12.28
C ARG A 173 12.07 -6.94 -13.34
N GLN A 174 12.28 -7.86 -14.28
CA GLN A 174 13.16 -7.61 -15.42
C GLN A 174 12.52 -6.62 -16.40
N ALA A 175 11.18 -6.52 -16.42
CA ALA A 175 10.48 -5.53 -17.22
C ALA A 175 10.44 -4.16 -16.53
N ASN A 176 10.44 -3.10 -17.32
CA ASN A 176 10.32 -1.72 -16.82
C ASN A 176 9.08 -1.50 -15.95
N ILE A 177 7.97 -2.15 -16.30
CA ILE A 177 6.74 -2.09 -15.51
C ILE A 177 6.90 -2.73 -14.13
N GLY A 178 7.55 -3.89 -14.02
CA GLY A 178 7.79 -4.52 -12.72
C GLY A 178 8.73 -3.70 -11.85
N LYS A 179 9.76 -3.06 -12.43
CA LYS A 179 10.59 -2.08 -11.73
C LYS A 179 9.73 -0.92 -11.19
N LEU A 180 8.78 -0.40 -11.97
CA LEU A 180 7.90 0.68 -11.53
C LEU A 180 6.96 0.22 -10.39
N GLU A 181 6.28 -0.91 -10.58
CA GLU A 181 5.34 -1.49 -9.60
C GLU A 181 6.02 -1.78 -8.26
N GLU A 182 7.25 -2.29 -8.24
CA GLU A 182 8.03 -2.51 -7.00
C GLU A 182 8.11 -1.25 -6.12
N ARG A 183 8.05 -0.06 -6.73
CA ARG A 183 8.19 1.24 -6.03
C ARG A 183 6.83 1.88 -5.70
N LEU A 184 5.74 1.34 -6.24
CA LEU A 184 4.40 1.92 -6.14
C LEU A 184 3.52 1.09 -5.20
N PRO A 185 3.22 1.58 -3.99
CA PRO A 185 2.08 1.07 -3.23
C PRO A 185 0.76 1.53 -3.87
N PHE A 186 -0.33 0.83 -3.58
CA PHE A 186 -1.68 1.35 -3.81
C PHE A 186 -2.29 1.87 -2.50
N ILE A 187 -3.25 2.80 -2.63
CA ILE A 187 -3.98 3.34 -1.48
C ILE A 187 -5.41 3.73 -1.87
N TYR A 188 -6.37 3.29 -1.07
CA TYR A 188 -7.79 3.63 -1.17
C TYR A 188 -8.30 4.09 0.19
N TRP A 189 -8.85 5.29 0.22
CA TRP A 189 -9.51 5.85 1.39
C TRP A 189 -11.02 5.67 1.28
N ILE A 190 -11.62 5.11 2.34
CA ILE A 190 -13.06 4.95 2.48
C ILE A 190 -13.48 5.77 3.70
N PHE A 191 -14.36 6.75 3.47
CA PHE A 191 -14.84 7.66 4.52
C PHE A 191 -16.31 7.41 4.83
N PRO A 192 -16.74 7.66 6.08
CA PRO A 192 -18.15 7.81 6.40
C PRO A 192 -18.83 8.85 5.50
N LYS A 193 -20.03 8.54 5.01
CA LYS A 193 -20.78 9.46 4.12
C LYS A 193 -21.04 10.81 4.77
N TRP A 194 -21.34 10.83 6.07
CA TRP A 194 -21.59 12.07 6.82
C TRP A 194 -20.34 12.93 6.91
N PHE A 195 -19.14 12.32 7.01
CA PHE A 195 -17.88 13.03 7.09
C PHE A 195 -17.63 13.82 5.81
N LEU A 196 -17.77 13.17 4.65
CA LEU A 196 -17.61 13.81 3.35
C LEU A 196 -18.65 14.93 3.12
N LYS A 197 -19.88 14.75 3.61
CA LYS A 197 -20.93 15.78 3.52
C LYS A 197 -20.63 16.98 4.42
N LYS A 198 -20.06 16.75 5.61
CA LYS A 198 -19.71 17.78 6.58
C LYS A 198 -18.45 18.56 6.18
N HIS A 199 -17.55 17.93 5.44
CA HIS A 199 -16.22 18.44 5.09
C HIS A 199 -15.98 18.51 3.56
N PRO A 200 -16.76 19.30 2.80
CA PRO A 200 -16.63 19.39 1.34
C PRO A 200 -15.25 19.89 0.88
N GLU A 201 -14.57 20.71 1.67
CA GLU A 201 -13.19 21.16 1.45
C GLU A 201 -12.20 20.00 1.41
N ILE A 202 -12.37 19.00 2.29
CA ILE A 202 -11.53 17.80 2.30
C ILE A 202 -11.79 16.97 1.05
N VAL A 203 -13.05 16.84 0.64
CA VAL A 203 -13.40 16.14 -0.61
C VAL A 203 -12.75 16.81 -1.82
N HIS A 204 -12.76 18.14 -1.86
CA HIS A 204 -12.10 18.91 -2.92
C HIS A 204 -10.59 18.64 -2.92
N ASN A 205 -9.93 18.75 -1.77
CA ASN A 205 -8.48 18.56 -1.65
C ASN A 205 -8.05 17.13 -2.00
N LEU A 206 -8.79 16.11 -1.54
CA LEU A 206 -8.53 14.71 -1.88
C LEU A 206 -8.67 14.44 -3.38
N LYS A 207 -9.64 15.08 -4.05
CA LYS A 207 -9.81 14.97 -5.52
C LYS A 207 -8.64 15.57 -6.29
N ILE A 208 -7.99 16.60 -5.76
CA ILE A 208 -6.76 17.16 -6.34
C ILE A 208 -5.59 16.22 -6.04
N ASN A 209 -5.43 15.82 -4.77
CA ASN A 209 -4.29 15.03 -4.30
C ASN A 209 -4.16 13.65 -4.97
N LYS A 210 -5.26 13.07 -5.49
CA LYS A 210 -5.21 11.84 -6.28
C LYS A 210 -4.31 11.93 -7.54
N HIS A 211 -3.96 13.15 -7.95
CA HIS A 211 -3.07 13.44 -9.09
C HIS A 211 -1.76 14.13 -8.65
N ARG A 212 -1.39 14.03 -7.37
CA ARG A 212 -0.18 14.64 -6.79
C ARG A 212 0.74 13.57 -6.21
N LEU A 213 2.01 13.92 -6.02
CA LEU A 213 2.99 13.07 -5.34
C LEU A 213 2.65 12.96 -3.84
N SER A 214 1.95 11.88 -3.49
CA SER A 214 1.68 11.49 -2.10
C SER A 214 2.59 10.35 -1.66
N THR A 215 2.90 10.32 -0.37
CA THR A 215 3.83 9.38 0.24
C THR A 215 3.22 8.76 1.51
N PRO A 216 3.79 7.66 2.03
CA PRO A 216 3.40 7.13 3.34
C PRO A 216 3.53 8.15 4.49
N PHE A 217 4.41 9.15 4.37
CA PHE A 217 4.50 10.24 5.35
C PHE A 217 3.25 11.11 5.37
N ASP A 218 2.62 11.35 4.21
CA ASP A 218 1.38 12.12 4.13
C ASP A 218 0.21 11.35 4.77
N VAL A 219 0.19 10.03 4.60
CA VAL A 219 -0.75 9.15 5.31
C VAL A 219 -0.55 9.25 6.82
N HIS A 220 0.70 9.18 7.28
CA HIS A 220 1.02 9.35 8.70
C HIS A 220 0.47 10.68 9.24
N GLU A 221 0.75 11.80 8.56
CA GLU A 221 0.28 13.11 9.01
C GLU A 221 -1.24 13.27 8.92
N THR A 222 -1.90 12.59 7.97
CA THR A 222 -3.36 12.52 7.93
C THR A 222 -3.92 11.79 9.15
N LEU A 223 -3.35 10.63 9.51
CA LEU A 223 -3.74 9.88 10.72
C LEU A 223 -3.46 10.68 11.99
N GLN A 224 -2.33 11.39 12.05
CA GLN A 224 -1.99 12.28 13.15
C GLN A 224 -3.07 13.36 13.32
N ASN A 225 -3.46 14.00 12.22
CA ASN A 225 -4.48 15.06 12.18
C ASN A 225 -5.86 14.55 12.61
N ILE A 226 -6.25 13.34 12.20
CA ILE A 226 -7.49 12.68 12.66
C ILE A 226 -7.46 12.45 14.18
N LEU A 227 -6.31 12.06 14.75
CA LEU A 227 -6.20 11.70 16.17
C LEU A 227 -6.01 12.89 17.12
N THR A 228 -5.54 14.06 16.67
CA THR A 228 -5.27 15.21 17.56
C THR A 228 -6.36 16.25 17.58
N ASP A 229 -6.50 16.95 16.45
CA ASP A 229 -7.11 18.28 16.36
C ASP A 229 -8.41 18.24 15.54
N GLY A 230 -8.73 17.06 15.00
CA GLY A 230 -9.83 16.91 14.05
C GLY A 230 -9.48 17.42 12.65
N PRO A 231 -10.30 17.08 11.66
CA PRO A 231 -9.97 17.21 10.24
C PRO A 231 -9.81 18.65 9.72
N LEU A 232 -10.23 19.65 10.51
CA LEU A 232 -10.31 21.06 10.11
C LEU A 232 -9.47 22.04 10.95
N GLU A 233 -8.97 21.63 12.12
CA GLU A 233 -8.12 22.54 12.91
C GLU A 233 -6.76 22.72 12.24
N SER A 234 -6.13 23.86 12.52
CA SER A 234 -4.83 24.23 11.98
C SER A 234 -3.76 23.26 12.47
N TYR A 235 -3.64 22.12 11.82
CA TYR A 235 -2.42 21.34 11.86
C TYR A 235 -1.30 22.24 11.34
N THR A 236 -0.45 22.71 12.27
CA THR A 236 0.78 23.42 11.95
C THR A 236 1.69 22.41 11.27
N SER A 237 1.87 22.59 9.96
CA SER A 237 2.87 21.83 9.22
C SER A 237 4.23 22.22 9.79
N ASP A 238 4.82 21.34 10.59
CA ASP A 238 6.22 21.46 10.97
C ASP A 238 7.05 21.33 9.67
N PRO A 239 7.79 22.37 9.26
CA PRO A 239 8.56 22.36 8.02
C PRO A 239 9.67 21.30 8.01
N ASN A 240 10.01 20.70 9.16
CA ASN A 240 10.95 19.59 9.22
C ASN A 240 10.30 18.23 8.92
N LYS A 241 8.96 18.17 8.83
CA LYS A 241 8.25 16.94 8.52
C LYS A 241 8.27 16.64 7.03
N LYS A 242 8.50 15.37 6.72
CA LYS A 242 8.56 14.85 5.34
C LYS A 242 7.18 14.70 4.69
N GLY A 243 6.11 14.73 5.51
CA GLY A 243 4.73 14.59 5.07
C GLY A 243 3.83 15.75 5.47
N MET A 244 2.67 15.82 4.84
CA MET A 244 1.58 16.72 5.19
C MET A 244 0.24 15.98 5.17
N SER A 245 -0.75 16.46 5.93
CA SER A 245 -2.09 15.85 5.91
C SER A 245 -2.70 15.93 4.50
N LEU A 246 -3.22 14.80 4.02
CA LEU A 246 -3.92 14.66 2.75
C LEU A 246 -5.26 15.42 2.73
N PHE A 247 -5.71 15.94 3.87
CA PHE A 247 -6.84 16.85 3.95
C PHE A 247 -6.50 18.27 3.45
N LYS A 248 -5.22 18.57 3.20
CA LYS A 248 -4.75 19.80 2.54
C LYS A 248 -4.26 19.49 1.14
N VAL A 249 -4.30 20.47 0.24
CA VAL A 249 -3.77 20.31 -1.13
C VAL A 249 -2.25 20.13 -1.08
N ILE A 250 -1.77 19.03 -1.66
CA ILE A 250 -0.34 18.82 -1.92
C ILE A 250 0.09 19.75 -3.06
N PRO A 251 1.17 20.54 -2.89
CA PRO A 251 1.68 21.40 -3.94
C PRO A 251 1.97 20.64 -5.23
N GLU A 252 1.55 21.20 -6.37
CA GLU A 252 1.85 20.64 -7.70
C GLU A 252 3.35 20.59 -8.00
N THR A 253 4.09 21.51 -7.40
CA THR A 253 5.54 21.63 -7.56
C THR A 253 6.34 20.68 -6.67
N ARG A 254 5.69 19.87 -5.83
CA ARG A 254 6.37 18.94 -4.90
C ARG A 254 7.11 17.86 -5.69
N THR A 255 8.39 17.72 -5.41
CA THR A 255 9.30 16.75 -6.02
C THR A 255 9.63 15.60 -5.06
N CYS A 256 10.23 14.53 -5.57
CA CYS A 256 10.78 13.45 -4.75
C CYS A 256 11.86 13.96 -3.77
N GLU A 257 12.65 14.94 -4.17
CA GLU A 257 13.72 15.53 -3.35
C GLU A 257 13.14 16.27 -2.14
N ASP A 258 12.07 17.05 -2.32
CA ASP A 258 11.39 17.79 -1.24
C ASP A 258 10.95 16.87 -0.09
N VAL A 259 10.64 15.61 -0.40
CA VAL A 259 10.19 14.60 0.57
C VAL A 259 11.26 13.58 0.93
N GLY A 260 12.48 13.74 0.43
CA GLY A 260 13.60 12.85 0.73
C GLY A 260 13.53 11.46 0.08
N ILE A 261 12.78 11.31 -1.02
CA ILE A 261 12.81 10.09 -1.83
C ILE A 261 14.09 10.11 -2.70
N LEU A 262 14.93 9.10 -2.55
CA LEU A 262 16.15 8.98 -3.34
C LEU A 262 15.85 8.80 -4.84
N PRO A 263 16.75 9.25 -5.74
CA PRO A 263 16.50 9.21 -7.19
C PRO A 263 16.08 7.84 -7.72
N HIS A 264 16.69 6.75 -7.25
CA HIS A 264 16.36 5.38 -7.71
C HIS A 264 15.05 4.84 -7.15
N TRP A 265 14.45 5.47 -6.14
CA TRP A 265 13.11 5.16 -5.63
C TRP A 265 12.03 6.09 -6.20
N CYS A 266 12.42 7.20 -6.81
CA CYS A 266 11.49 8.15 -7.38
C CYS A 266 10.82 7.58 -8.64
N THR A 267 9.49 7.55 -8.64
CA THR A 267 8.67 7.07 -9.76
C THR A 267 8.19 8.21 -10.66
N CYS A 268 8.47 9.46 -10.30
CA CYS A 268 8.26 10.62 -11.16
C CYS A 268 9.23 10.56 -12.33
N GLN A 269 8.79 9.96 -13.43
CA GLN A 269 9.58 9.81 -14.64
C GLN A 269 9.63 11.13 -15.40
N ASN A 270 10.84 11.55 -15.76
CA ASN A 270 11.03 12.64 -16.71
C ASN A 270 10.90 12.08 -18.13
N THR A 271 9.92 12.57 -18.86
CA THR A 271 9.75 12.27 -20.28
C THR A 271 10.00 13.53 -21.10
N LYS A 272 10.55 13.35 -22.29
CA LYS A 272 10.52 14.37 -23.34
C LYS A 272 9.52 13.95 -24.40
N SER A 273 8.71 14.91 -24.86
CA SER A 273 7.86 14.68 -26.03
C SER A 273 8.75 14.41 -27.24
N VAL A 274 8.37 13.42 -28.03
CA VAL A 274 8.98 13.10 -29.32
C VAL A 274 7.92 13.17 -30.41
N SER A 275 8.33 13.45 -31.65
CA SER A 275 7.36 13.59 -32.73
C SER A 275 6.64 12.26 -33.00
N ILE A 276 5.32 12.29 -33.10
CA ILE A 276 4.51 11.12 -33.51
C ILE A 276 4.80 10.69 -34.96
N THR A 277 5.41 11.57 -35.76
CA THR A 277 5.80 11.28 -37.13
C THR A 277 7.19 10.66 -37.25
N ASP A 278 7.94 10.59 -36.15
CA ASP A 278 9.27 9.99 -36.09
C ASP A 278 9.23 8.53 -36.54
N THR A 279 10.17 8.15 -37.40
CA THR A 279 10.27 6.81 -37.97
C THR A 279 10.40 5.74 -36.88
N THR A 280 11.19 6.02 -35.83
CA THR A 280 11.38 5.12 -34.69
C THR A 280 10.08 4.91 -33.94
N VAL A 281 9.31 5.98 -33.71
CA VAL A 281 8.02 5.90 -33.02
C VAL A 281 7.04 5.02 -33.80
N LYS A 282 6.95 5.20 -35.12
CA LYS A 282 6.11 4.36 -35.99
C LYS A 282 6.56 2.91 -36.00
N GLN A 283 7.87 2.66 -36.06
CA GLN A 283 8.44 1.31 -36.02
C GLN A 283 8.11 0.60 -34.71
N VAL A 284 8.29 1.28 -33.57
CA VAL A 284 7.94 0.74 -32.25
C VAL A 284 6.45 0.45 -32.15
N ALA A 285 5.58 1.38 -32.59
CA ALA A 285 4.14 1.16 -32.58
C ALA A 285 3.71 -0.06 -33.42
N ASN A 286 4.24 -0.17 -34.64
CA ASN A 286 3.96 -1.31 -35.52
C ASN A 286 4.51 -2.63 -34.96
N PHE A 287 5.70 -2.61 -34.38
CA PHE A 287 6.31 -3.78 -33.73
C PHE A 287 5.45 -4.27 -32.56
N THR A 288 4.95 -3.36 -31.72
CA THR A 288 4.07 -3.68 -30.60
C THR A 288 2.78 -4.35 -31.07
N ILE A 289 2.08 -3.75 -32.05
CA ILE A 289 0.84 -4.34 -32.60
C ILE A 289 1.10 -5.71 -33.24
N SER A 290 2.20 -5.85 -33.98
CA SER A 290 2.59 -7.13 -34.59
C SER A 290 2.88 -8.19 -33.55
N THR A 291 3.55 -7.83 -32.45
CA THR A 291 3.81 -8.72 -31.32
C THR A 291 2.52 -9.17 -30.65
N ILE A 292 1.61 -8.23 -30.36
CA ILE A 292 0.30 -8.57 -29.77
C ILE A 292 -0.47 -9.54 -30.67
N ASN A 293 -0.56 -9.26 -31.98
CA ASN A 293 -1.24 -10.16 -32.91
C ASN A 293 -0.61 -11.55 -32.97
N LYS A 294 0.74 -11.61 -32.92
CA LYS A 294 1.47 -12.88 -32.86
C LYS A 294 1.09 -13.65 -31.59
N ASP A 295 1.12 -13.00 -30.43
CA ASP A 295 0.79 -13.65 -29.16
C ASP A 295 -0.67 -14.12 -29.14
N LEU A 296 -1.60 -13.31 -29.63
CA LEU A 296 -3.02 -13.68 -29.77
C LEU A 296 -3.22 -14.88 -30.71
N SER A 297 -2.42 -14.98 -31.79
CA SER A 297 -2.51 -16.09 -32.75
C SER A 297 -2.13 -17.45 -32.16
N HIS A 298 -1.30 -17.45 -31.11
CA HIS A 298 -0.87 -18.65 -30.39
C HIS A 298 -1.85 -19.10 -29.30
N LEU A 299 -2.90 -18.32 -29.01
CA LEU A 299 -3.92 -18.71 -28.04
C LEU A 299 -4.83 -19.80 -28.61
N ARG A 300 -5.28 -20.72 -27.75
CA ARG A 300 -6.20 -21.82 -28.11
C ARG A 300 -7.50 -21.35 -28.78
N ASN A 301 -7.97 -20.15 -28.46
CA ASN A 301 -9.19 -19.54 -29.00
C ASN A 301 -8.89 -18.30 -29.85
N SER A 302 -7.79 -18.32 -30.61
CA SER A 302 -7.35 -17.19 -31.45
C SER A 302 -8.40 -16.74 -32.47
N ASN A 303 -9.31 -17.63 -32.86
CA ASN A 303 -10.47 -17.34 -33.71
C ASN A 303 -11.49 -16.36 -33.07
N LEU A 304 -11.46 -16.17 -31.75
CA LEU A 304 -12.28 -15.18 -31.05
C LEU A 304 -11.62 -13.78 -31.03
N CYS A 305 -10.35 -13.67 -31.41
CA CYS A 305 -9.60 -12.42 -31.37
C CYS A 305 -9.63 -11.72 -32.73
N ALA A 306 -9.86 -10.41 -32.72
CA ALA A 306 -9.68 -9.57 -33.91
C ALA A 306 -8.19 -9.37 -34.19
N ILE A 307 -7.82 -9.33 -35.48
CA ILE A 307 -6.48 -8.89 -35.89
C ILE A 307 -6.41 -7.38 -35.69
N LEU A 308 -5.48 -6.95 -34.84
CA LEU A 308 -5.31 -5.54 -34.49
C LEU A 308 -4.49 -4.82 -35.57
N SER A 309 -4.81 -3.56 -35.83
CA SER A 309 -4.04 -2.67 -36.69
C SER A 309 -3.81 -1.32 -36.00
N LEU A 310 -2.69 -0.68 -36.28
CA LEU A 310 -2.42 0.67 -35.77
C LEU A 310 -3.35 1.67 -36.47
N ASP A 311 -4.25 2.30 -35.70
CA ASP A 311 -5.11 3.38 -36.19
C ASP A 311 -4.38 4.74 -36.14
N LYS A 312 -4.08 5.23 -34.93
CA LYS A 312 -3.43 6.53 -34.73
C LYS A 312 -2.50 6.54 -33.52
N ILE A 313 -1.35 7.20 -33.66
CA ILE A 313 -0.48 7.57 -32.55
C ILE A 313 -0.92 8.95 -32.04
N THR A 314 -1.40 9.02 -30.80
CA THR A 314 -1.92 10.26 -30.18
C THR A 314 -0.85 11.02 -29.39
N LYS A 315 0.14 10.31 -28.84
CA LYS A 315 1.23 10.87 -28.03
C LYS A 315 2.45 9.95 -28.14
N ALA A 316 3.64 10.54 -28.13
CA ALA A 316 4.89 9.80 -28.04
C ALA A 316 5.86 10.52 -27.10
N GLU A 317 6.43 9.75 -26.18
CA GLU A 317 7.31 10.24 -25.13
C GLU A 317 8.53 9.32 -25.00
N MET A 318 9.68 9.92 -24.72
CA MET A 318 10.92 9.20 -24.47
C MET A 318 11.35 9.48 -23.02
N PHE A 319 11.61 8.42 -22.26
CA PHE A 319 12.18 8.54 -20.92
C PHE A 319 13.58 9.16 -20.98
N VAL A 320 13.83 10.09 -20.06
CA VAL A 320 15.13 10.74 -19.88
C VAL A 320 15.78 10.19 -18.63
N SER A 321 16.78 9.33 -18.79
CA SER A 321 17.61 8.87 -17.66
C SER A 321 18.59 9.96 -17.26
N THR A 322 18.61 10.32 -15.97
CA THR A 322 19.61 11.25 -15.41
C THR A 322 20.85 10.48 -14.97
N LYS A 323 22.00 11.16 -14.91
CA LYS A 323 23.25 10.56 -14.38
C LYS A 323 23.08 10.04 -12.96
N ASP A 324 22.20 10.62 -12.16
CA ASP A 324 21.96 10.19 -10.78
C ASP A 324 21.14 8.90 -10.69
N ILE A 325 20.29 8.61 -11.67
CA ILE A 325 19.58 7.32 -11.76
C ILE A 325 20.56 6.22 -12.21
N LEU A 326 21.39 6.51 -13.22
CA LEU A 326 22.34 5.55 -13.80
C LEU A 326 23.43 5.07 -12.83
N LYS A 327 23.61 5.71 -11.67
CA LYS A 327 24.54 5.26 -10.61
C LYS A 327 24.04 4.02 -9.87
N TYR A 328 22.77 3.65 -10.05
CA TYR A 328 22.10 2.55 -9.35
C TYR A 328 21.69 1.40 -10.28
N ASP A 329 22.07 1.44 -11.56
CA ASP A 329 21.83 0.38 -12.55
C ASP A 329 22.85 -0.76 -12.44
#